data_AF-A0A434TPI9-F1
#
_entry.id   AF-A0A434TPI9-F1
#
_cell.length_a   1.000
_cell.length_b   1.000
_cell.length_c   1.000
_cell.angle_alpha   90.00
_cell.angle_beta   90.00
_cell.angle_gamma   90.00
#
_symmetry.space_group_name_H-M   'P 1'
#
loop_
_entity.id
_entity.type
_entity.pdbx_description
1 polymer ?
#
loop_
_entity_poly.entity_id
_entity_poly.type
_entity_poly.pdbx_seq_one_letter_code
_entity_poly.pdbx_strand_id
1 'polypeptide(L)'
;MTWTGAGALFILVATYAGVAVGRIPGFRLDRAGIALLGGAAMIAIGAIGMEEAYRAINFDTITLLLGMMIVVAHLKVSGAFRALGGFAIEHAHAPFMLLVMVTLLT
;
A
#
# COMPACT_ATOMS: atom_id res chain seq x y z
N MET A 1 6.38 15.51 -29.86
CA MET A 1 6.18 15.78 -28.42
C MET A 1 4.91 15.14 -27.83
N THR A 2 4.16 14.30 -28.58
CA THR A 2 2.87 13.72 -28.14
C THR A 2 2.89 12.21 -27.89
N TRP A 3 3.74 11.45 -28.60
CA TRP A 3 3.83 9.99 -28.50
C TRP A 3 4.29 9.49 -27.12
N THR A 4 5.24 10.19 -26.50
CA THR A 4 5.71 9.89 -25.14
C THR A 4 4.62 10.16 -24.09
N GLY A 5 3.83 11.23 -24.26
CA GLY A 5 2.72 11.55 -23.37
C GLY A 5 1.59 10.52 -23.41
N ALA A 6 1.22 10.06 -24.60
CA ALA A 6 0.21 8.99 -24.75
C ALA A 6 0.70 7.66 -24.15
N GLY A 7 1.97 7.30 -24.38
CA GLY A 7 2.59 6.12 -23.77
C GLY A 7 2.64 6.20 -22.24
N ALA A 8 3.01 7.36 -21.69
CA ALA A 8 3.04 7.60 -20.26
C ALA A 8 1.66 7.49 -19.61
N LEU A 9 0.62 8.05 -20.24
CA LEU A 9 -0.75 7.94 -19.75
C LEU A 9 -1.23 6.48 -19.74
N PHE A 10 -0.92 5.74 -20.81
CA PHE A 10 -1.26 4.32 -20.89
C PHE A 10 -0.58 3.51 -19.78
N ILE A 11 0.72 3.70 -19.57
CA ILE A 11 1.47 3.02 -18.49
C ILE A 11 0.86 3.38 -17.13
N LEU A 12 0.58 4.66 -16.88
CA LEU A 12 -0.03 5.11 -15.63
C LEU A 12 -1.36 4.41 -15.37
N VAL A 13 -2.28 4.42 -16.34
CA VAL A 13 -3.58 3.77 -16.20
C VAL A 13 -3.43 2.27 -16.01
N ALA A 14 -2.56 1.61 -16.77
CA ALA A 14 -2.30 0.18 -16.65
C ALA A 14 -1.71 -0.19 -15.28
N THR A 15 -0.76 0.58 -14.77
CA THR A 15 -0.15 0.38 -13.44
C THR A 15 -1.18 0.57 -12.32
N TYR A 16 -1.97 1.64 -12.35
CA TYR A 16 -3.02 1.87 -11.35
C TYR A 16 -4.09 0.80 -11.38
N ALA A 17 -4.51 0.35 -12.57
CA ALA A 17 -5.43 -0.77 -12.72
C ALA A 17 -4.83 -2.06 -12.11
N GLY A 18 -3.56 -2.35 -12.39
CA GLY A 18 -2.86 -3.50 -11.80
C GLY A 18 -2.79 -3.43 -10.27
N VAL A 19 -2.46 -2.26 -9.70
CA VAL A 19 -2.41 -2.05 -8.25
C VAL A 19 -3.80 -2.23 -7.62
N ALA A 20 -4.87 -1.76 -8.28
CA ALA A 20 -6.24 -1.90 -7.82
C ALA A 20 -6.70 -3.37 -7.81
N VAL A 21 -6.33 -4.15 -8.82
CA VAL A 21 -6.59 -5.61 -8.87
C VAL A 21 -5.80 -6.34 -7.77
N GLY A 22 -4.66 -5.79 -7.35
CA GLY A 22 -3.94 -6.22 -6.15
C GLY A 22 -3.10 -7.50 -6.30
N ARG A 23 -3.41 -8.37 -7.27
CA ARG A 23 -2.61 -9.54 -7.67
C ARG A 23 -2.91 -9.92 -9.11
N ILE A 24 -1.88 -10.10 -9.93
CA ILE A 24 -2.07 -10.59 -11.30
C ILE A 24 -2.06 -12.12 -11.26
N PRO A 25 -3.20 -12.81 -11.52
CA PRO A 25 -3.23 -14.27 -11.49
C PRO A 25 -2.29 -14.84 -12.55
N GLY A 26 -1.20 -15.47 -12.12
CA GLY A 26 -0.17 -16.07 -12.99
C GLY A 26 1.23 -15.49 -12.82
N PHE A 27 1.35 -14.23 -12.40
CA PHE A 27 2.63 -13.62 -12.03
C PHE A 27 2.71 -13.45 -10.51
N ARG A 28 3.87 -13.72 -9.91
CA ARG A 28 4.12 -13.48 -8.47
C ARG A 28 4.35 -11.99 -8.18
N LEU A 29 3.53 -11.13 -8.77
CA LEU A 29 3.62 -9.68 -8.64
C LEU A 29 2.54 -9.17 -7.68
N ASP A 30 3.01 -8.55 -6.61
CA ASP A 30 2.18 -7.84 -5.65
C ASP A 30 2.03 -6.36 -6.04
N ARG A 31 1.31 -5.59 -5.22
CA ARG A 31 1.07 -4.16 -5.47
C ARG A 31 2.38 -3.37 -5.61
N ALA A 32 3.39 -3.68 -4.79
CA ALA A 32 4.69 -3.01 -4.85
C ALA A 32 5.45 -3.38 -6.14
N GLY A 33 5.46 -4.65 -6.52
CA GLY A 33 6.06 -5.09 -7.78
C GLY A 33 5.42 -4.44 -9.01
N ILE A 34 4.08 -4.33 -9.04
CA ILE A 34 3.36 -3.66 -10.13
C ILE A 34 3.74 -2.18 -10.22
N ALA A 35 3.82 -1.48 -9.08
CA ALA A 35 4.23 -0.08 -9.03
C ALA A 35 5.67 0.13 -9.52
N LEU A 36 6.60 -0.73 -9.09
CA LEU A 36 8.00 -0.70 -9.54
C LEU A 36 8.13 -0.92 -11.05
N LEU A 37 7.38 -1.89 -11.59
CA LEU A 37 7.39 -2.21 -13.02
C LEU A 37 6.83 -1.04 -13.86
N GLY A 38 5.77 -0.38 -13.37
CA GLY A 38 5.24 0.85 -13.95
C GLY A 38 6.26 1.98 -13.99
N GLY A 39 6.93 2.24 -12.87
CA GLY A 39 8.00 3.25 -12.78
C GLY A 39 9.17 2.95 -13.73
N ALA A 40 9.63 1.70 -13.77
CA ALA A 40 10.68 1.26 -14.69
C ALA A 40 10.27 1.44 -16.16
N ALA A 41 9.02 1.13 -16.51
CA ALA A 41 8.49 1.33 -17.85
C ALA A 41 8.45 2.82 -18.23
N MET A 42 8.08 3.71 -17.29
CA MET A 42 8.09 5.17 -17.50
C MET A 42 9.49 5.71 -17.80
N ILE A 43 10.52 5.17 -17.13
CA ILE A 43 11.93 5.51 -17.40
C ILE A 43 12.36 4.95 -18.77
N ALA A 44 11.99 3.71 -19.09
CA ALA A 44 12.39 3.04 -20.33
C ALA A 44 11.88 3.77 -21.60
N ILE A 45 10.69 4.37 -21.54
CA ILE A 45 10.15 5.17 -22.66
C ILE A 45 10.62 6.64 -22.64
N GLY A 46 11.43 7.03 -21.66
CA GLY A 46 11.93 8.40 -21.51
C GLY A 46 10.87 9.41 -21.05
N ALA A 47 9.80 8.97 -20.39
CA ALA A 47 8.77 9.86 -19.86
C ALA A 47 9.22 10.63 -18.61
N ILE A 48 10.11 10.02 -17.81
CA ILE A 48 10.78 10.64 -16.67
C ILE A 48 12.28 10.30 -16.71
N GLY A 49 13.13 11.23 -16.29
CA GLY A 49 14.57 10.96 -16.15
C GLY A 49 14.86 10.04 -14.96
N MET A 50 15.97 9.29 -15.00
CA MET A 50 16.39 8.42 -13.88
C MET A 50 16.56 9.21 -12.57
N GLU A 51 17.14 10.41 -12.65
CA GLU A 51 17.39 11.24 -11.48
C GLU A 51 16.10 11.84 -10.90
N GLU A 52 15.13 12.18 -11.75
CA GLU A 52 13.80 12.61 -11.33
C GLU A 52 13.03 11.46 -10.66
N ALA A 53 13.14 10.25 -11.22
CA ALA A 53 12.53 9.05 -10.65
C ALA A 53 13.08 8.76 -9.24
N TYR A 54 14.41 8.88 -9.04
CA TYR A 54 15.01 8.74 -7.71
C TYR A 54 14.58 9.85 -6.75
N ARG A 55 14.52 11.11 -7.22
CA ARG A 55 14.05 12.24 -6.40
C ARG A 55 12.57 12.10 -6.00
N ALA A 56 11.77 11.38 -6.78
CA ALA A 56 10.37 11.11 -6.44
C ALA A 56 10.21 10.08 -5.30
N ILE A 57 11.26 9.31 -4.95
CA ILE A 57 11.23 8.35 -3.85
C ILE A 57 11.45 9.08 -2.52
N ASN A 58 10.43 9.08 -1.67
CA ASN A 58 10.52 9.65 -0.32
C ASN A 58 10.89 8.58 0.71
N PHE A 59 12.15 8.59 1.16
CA PHE A 59 12.66 7.65 2.15
C PHE A 59 12.13 7.90 3.57
N ASP A 60 11.75 9.13 3.90
CA ASP A 60 11.16 9.44 5.20
C ASP A 60 9.81 8.74 5.35
N THR A 61 8.98 8.77 4.30
CA THR A 61 7.70 8.04 4.26
C THR A 61 7.91 6.54 4.33
N ILE A 62 8.87 5.98 3.57
CA ILE A 62 9.15 4.53 3.60
C ILE A 62 9.57 4.11 5.01
N THR A 63 10.48 4.85 5.62
CA THR A 63 10.97 4.59 6.99
C THR A 63 9.85 4.74 8.02
N LEU A 64 9.02 5.77 7.89
CA LEU A 64 7.86 6.00 8.77
C LEU A 64 6.86 4.83 8.69
N LEU A 65 6.44 4.46 7.48
CA LEU A 65 5.51 3.36 7.26
C LEU A 65 6.09 2.04 7.77
N LEU A 66 7.37 1.77 7.49
CA LEU A 66 8.08 0.59 8.00
C LEU A 66 8.10 0.57 9.53
N GLY A 67 8.45 1.69 10.16
CA GLY A 67 8.47 1.83 11.62
C GLY A 67 7.11 1.55 12.23
N MET A 68 6.05 2.13 11.67
CA MET A 68 4.67 1.85 12.10
C MET A 68 4.32 0.37 11.93
N MET A 69 4.67 -0.26 10.81
CA MET A 69 4.44 -1.69 10.59
C MET A 69 5.18 -2.57 11.60
N ILE A 70 6.42 -2.22 11.97
CA ILE A 70 7.20 -2.94 12.99
C ILE A 70 6.54 -2.82 14.37
N VAL A 71 6.08 -1.62 14.75
CA VAL A 71 5.37 -1.40 16.02
C VAL A 71 4.08 -2.22 16.06
N VAL A 72 3.27 -2.15 14.99
CA VAL A 72 2.04 -2.95 14.85
C VAL A 72 2.32 -4.45 14.93
N ALA A 73 3.39 -4.92 14.30
CA ALA A 73 3.79 -6.33 14.35
C ALA A 73 4.13 -6.78 15.79
N HIS A 74 4.87 -5.98 16.55
CA HIS A 74 5.19 -6.28 17.95
C HIS A 74 3.94 -6.27 18.85
N LEU A 75 3.05 -5.30 18.67
CA LEU A 75 1.76 -5.26 19.39
C LEU A 75 0.93 -6.51 19.08
N LYS A 76 0.92 -6.97 17.83
CA LYS A 76 0.24 -8.21 17.43
C LYS A 76 0.85 -9.46 18.09
N VAL A 77 2.17 -9.57 18.11
CA VAL A 77 2.87 -10.71 18.72
C VAL A 77 2.70 -10.73 20.25
N SER A 78 2.78 -9.58 20.92
CA SER A 78 2.55 -9.45 22.37
C SER A 78 1.14 -9.81 22.82
N GLY A 79 0.18 -9.87 21.88
CA GLY A 79 -1.22 -10.17 22.17
C GLY A 79 -2.04 -8.96 22.60
N ALA A 80 -1.49 -7.74 22.54
CA ALA A 80 -2.21 -6.51 22.89
C ALA A 80 -3.55 -6.37 22.13
N PHE A 81 -3.55 -6.59 20.81
CA PHE A 81 -4.78 -6.57 20.01
C PHE A 81 -5.77 -7.68 20.41
N ARG A 82 -5.30 -8.84 20.87
CA ARG A 82 -6.17 -9.92 21.36
C ARG A 82 -6.81 -9.55 22.70
N ALA A 83 -6.05 -8.96 23.61
CA ALA A 83 -6.57 -8.49 24.90
C ALA A 83 -7.62 -7.39 24.71
N LEU A 84 -7.33 -6.39 23.88
CA LEU A 84 -8.26 -5.30 23.56
C LEU A 84 -9.50 -5.79 22.81
N GLY A 85 -9.33 -6.73 21.87
CA GLY A 85 -10.46 -7.36 21.18
C GLY A 85 -11.36 -8.18 22.12
N GLY A 86 -10.77 -8.90 23.08
CA GLY A 86 -11.51 -9.61 24.12
C GLY A 86 -12.34 -8.67 24.98
N PHE A 87 -11.73 -7.57 25.44
CA PHE A 87 -12.43 -6.53 26.20
C PHE A 87 -13.58 -5.90 25.40
N ALA A 88 -13.37 -5.63 24.11
CA ALA A 88 -14.42 -5.09 23.24
C ALA A 88 -15.60 -6.06 23.09
N ILE A 89 -15.34 -7.37 22.97
CA ILE A 89 -16.38 -8.40 22.85
C ILE A 89 -17.16 -8.54 24.15
N GLU A 90 -16.47 -8.55 25.30
CA GLU A 90 -17.10 -8.71 26.61
C GLU A 90 -17.96 -7.49 27.00
N HIS A 91 -17.61 -6.29 26.52
CA HIS A 91 -18.33 -5.06 26.84
C HIS A 91 -19.42 -4.67 25.82
N ALA A 92 -19.35 -5.20 24.59
CA ALA A 92 -20.28 -4.80 23.55
C ALA A 92 -21.53 -5.67 23.53
N HIS A 93 -22.62 -5.10 24.04
CA HIS A 93 -23.94 -5.74 24.12
C HIS A 93 -24.81 -5.56 22.85
N ALA A 94 -24.27 -4.95 21.78
CA ALA A 94 -24.98 -4.74 20.52
C ALA A 94 -24.02 -4.76 19.30
N PRO A 95 -24.47 -5.21 18.10
CA PRO A 95 -23.65 -5.26 16.89
C PRO A 95 -23.06 -3.91 16.47
N PHE A 96 -23.82 -2.82 16.68
CA PHE A 96 -23.34 -1.46 16.40
C PHE A 96 -22.20 -1.04 17.35
N MET A 97 -22.28 -1.44 18.63
CA MET A 97 -21.28 -1.12 19.63
C MET A 97 -19.97 -1.88 19.38
N LEU A 98 -20.06 -3.13 18.92
CA LEU A 98 -18.90 -3.90 18.43
C LEU A 98 -18.23 -3.20 17.24
N LEU A 99 -19.03 -2.74 16.27
CA LEU A 99 -18.51 -2.03 15.09
C LEU A 99 -17.73 -0.78 15.50
N VAL A 100 -18.31 0.05 16.37
CA VAL A 100 -17.66 1.27 16.89
C VAL A 100 -16.38 0.93 17.64
N MET A 101 -16.40 -0.05 18.55
CA MET A 101 -15.23 -0.43 19.32
C MET A 101 -14.10 -1.01 18.45
N VAL A 102 -14.42 -1.84 17.46
CA VAL A 102 -13.43 -2.39 16.52
C VAL A 102 -12.87 -1.30 15.63
N THR A 103 -13.68 -0.36 15.15
CA THR A 103 -13.20 0.78 14.35
C THR A 103 -12.31 1.74 15.16
N LEU A 104 -12.58 1.93 16.46
CA LEU A 104 -11.68 2.72 17.33
C LEU A 104 -10.38 1.97 17.68
N LEU A 105 -10.42 0.63 17.64
CA LEU A 105 -9.29 -0.22 17.97
C LEU A 105 -8.34 -0.45 16.78
N THR A 106 -8.86 -0.42 15.55
CA THR A 106 -8.12 -0.67 14.30
C THR A 106 -7.52 0.61 13.75
#